data_AF-A0A078AQF5-F1
#
_entry.id   AF-A0A078AQF5-F1
#
_cell.length_a   1.000
_cell.length_b   1.000
_cell.length_c   1.000
_cell.angle_alpha   90.00
_cell.angle_beta   90.00
_cell.angle_gamma   90.00
#
_symmetry.space_group_name_H-M   'P 1'
#
loop_
_entity.id
_entity.type
_entity.pdbx_description
1 polymer ?
#
loop_
_entity_poly.entity_id
_entity_poly.type
_entity_poly.pdbx_seq_one_letter_code
_entity_poly.pdbx_strand_id
1 'polypeptide(L)' 'MCCPEETINPTNTCMATICLVLNIFIPGSGTIINACFGQKCAAGFIYGICQFFLTILLIGWIWSIIYGIKILQKSGK' A
#
# COMPACT_ATOMS: atom_id res chain seq x y z
N MET A 1 12.83 8.12 -0.01
CA MET A 1 11.45 8.30 0.49
C MET A 1 10.87 6.91 0.73
N CYS A 2 10.27 6.63 1.90
CA CYS A 2 9.83 5.27 2.25
C CYS A 2 8.69 4.74 1.36
N CYS A 3 7.98 5.60 0.62
CA CYS A 3 6.91 5.21 -0.32
C CYS A 3 7.00 6.06 -1.59
N PRO A 4 7.77 5.64 -2.61
CA PRO A 4 7.90 6.39 -3.85
C PRO A 4 6.57 6.35 -4.63
N GLU A 5 5.96 7.51 -4.89
CA GLU A 5 4.62 7.65 -5.48
C GLU A 5 4.52 7.09 -6.90
N GLU A 6 5.66 6.99 -7.57
CA GLU A 6 5.78 6.34 -8.86
C GLU A 6 5.39 4.87 -8.81
N THR A 7 5.55 4.18 -7.68
CA THR A 7 5.23 2.74 -7.52
C THR A 7 3.77 2.45 -7.22
N ILE A 8 2.98 3.50 -6.96
CA ILE A 8 1.56 3.39 -6.63
C ILE A 8 0.75 3.41 -7.92
N ASN A 9 -0.05 2.38 -8.18
CA ASN A 9 -0.97 2.40 -9.31
C ASN A 9 -2.19 3.29 -9.03
N PRO A 10 -2.69 4.04 -10.03
CA PRO A 10 -3.95 4.76 -9.92
C PRO A 10 -5.11 3.76 -9.89
N THR A 11 -6.02 3.97 -8.95
CA THR A 11 -7.15 3.07 -8.66
C THR A 11 -8.37 3.95 -8.32
N ASN A 12 -9.58 3.40 -8.34
CA ASN A 12 -10.82 4.07 -7.90
C ASN A 12 -10.84 4.27 -6.37
N THR A 13 -11.44 5.38 -5.91
CA THR A 13 -11.56 5.78 -4.49
C THR A 13 -12.10 4.66 -3.60
N CYS A 14 -13.09 3.89 -4.07
CA CYS A 14 -13.62 2.75 -3.32
C CYS A 14 -12.54 1.69 -3.05
N MET A 15 -11.77 1.33 -4.08
CA MET A 15 -10.74 0.30 -3.98
C MET A 15 -9.52 0.82 -3.19
N ALA A 16 -9.16 2.09 -3.33
CA ALA A 16 -8.14 2.69 -2.48
C ALA A 16 -8.52 2.73 -1.00
N THR A 17 -9.81 2.96 -0.70
CA THR A 17 -10.33 2.90 0.67
C THR A 17 -10.24 1.47 1.21
N ILE A 18 -10.59 0.47 0.40
CA ILE A 18 -10.42 -0.95 0.75
C ILE A 18 -8.95 -1.28 1.02
N CYS A 19 -8.02 -0.81 0.17
CA CYS A 19 -6.58 -1.01 0.37
C CYS A 19 -6.08 -0.38 1.68
N LEU A 20 -6.58 0.80 2.07
CA LEU A 20 -6.24 1.44 3.34
C LEU A 20 -6.76 0.61 4.53
N VAL A 21 -8.03 0.19 4.49
CA VAL A 21 -8.62 -0.66 5.54
C VAL A 21 -7.84 -1.97 5.68
N LEU A 22 -7.51 -2.60 4.57
CA LEU A 22 -6.72 -3.84 4.56
C LEU A 22 -5.33 -3.63 5.16
N ASN A 23 -4.65 -2.52 4.86
CA ASN A 23 -3.35 -2.21 5.46
C ASN A 23 -3.40 -1.95 6.98
N ILE A 24 -4.56 -1.53 7.54
CA ILE A 24 -4.73 -1.35 8.99
C ILE A 24 -4.82 -2.70 9.71
N PHE A 25 -5.60 -3.65 9.16
CA PHE A 25 -5.83 -4.96 9.78
C PHE A 25 -4.75 -5.99 9.43
N ILE A 26 -4.30 -5.98 8.17
CA ILE A 26 -3.32 -6.91 7.60
C ILE A 26 -2.26 -6.08 6.87
N PRO A 27 -1.26 -5.56 7.59
CA PRO A 27 -0.24 -4.68 7.01
C PRO A 27 0.47 -5.35 5.82
N GLY A 28 0.51 -4.61 4.71
CA GLY A 28 1.10 -5.04 3.44
C GLY A 28 0.11 -5.57 2.43
N SER A 29 -1.06 -6.05 2.85
CA SER A 29 -2.05 -6.67 1.94
C SER A 29 -2.66 -5.70 0.93
N GLY A 30 -3.10 -4.52 1.37
CA GLY A 30 -3.61 -3.46 0.49
C GLY A 30 -2.53 -2.91 -0.45
N THR A 31 -1.28 -2.89 0.00
CA THR A 31 -0.11 -2.51 -0.82
C THR A 31 0.12 -3.51 -1.97
N ILE A 32 0.07 -4.82 -1.68
CA ILE A 32 0.19 -5.89 -2.69
C ILE A 32 -0.98 -5.82 -3.68
N ILE A 33 -2.21 -5.68 -3.20
CA ILE A 33 -3.39 -5.61 -4.06
C ILE A 33 -3.30 -4.41 -5.00
N ASN A 34 -2.92 -3.23 -4.50
CA ASN A 34 -2.73 -2.05 -5.34
C ASN A 34 -1.59 -2.25 -6.36
N ALA A 35 -0.54 -2.98 -6.01
CA ALA A 35 0.55 -3.32 -6.93
C ALA A 35 0.06 -4.22 -8.08
N CYS A 36 -0.78 -5.21 -7.77
CA CYS A 36 -1.38 -6.13 -8.74
C CYS A 36 -2.45 -5.47 -9.63
N PHE A 37 -3.06 -4.38 -9.18
CA PHE A 37 -4.14 -3.71 -9.91
C PHE A 37 -3.66 -2.86 -11.09
N GLY A 38 -2.35 -2.63 -11.23
CA GLY A 38 -1.79 -1.87 -12.35
C GLY A 38 -0.49 -2.47 -12.86
N GLN A 39 0.28 -1.67 -13.59
CA GLN A 39 1.46 -2.16 -14.31
C GLN A 39 2.73 -2.19 -13.44
N LYS A 40 2.73 -1.54 -12.27
CA LYS A 40 3.91 -1.43 -11.40
C LYS A 40 3.85 -2.42 -10.25
N CYS A 41 3.89 -3.71 -10.60
CA CYS A 41 3.66 -4.80 -9.66
C CYS A 41 4.90 -5.11 -8.78
N ALA A 42 6.10 -5.17 -9.37
CA ALA A 42 7.29 -5.67 -8.66
C ALA A 42 7.65 -4.87 -7.39
N ALA A 43 7.71 -3.54 -7.47
CA ALA A 43 8.09 -2.71 -6.32
C ALA A 43 7.02 -2.71 -5.23
N GLY A 44 5.74 -2.55 -5.59
CA GLY A 44 4.64 -2.55 -4.63
C GLY A 44 4.47 -3.90 -3.93
N PHE A 45 4.73 -5.01 -4.63
CA PHE A 45 4.70 -6.35 -4.05
C PHE A 45 5.83 -6.55 -3.02
N ILE A 46 7.06 -6.15 -3.35
CA ILE A 46 8.20 -6.21 -2.43
C ILE A 46 7.94 -5.34 -1.19
N TYR A 47 7.41 -4.12 -1.36
CA TYR A 47 7.08 -3.26 -0.22
C TYR A 47 6.00 -3.84 0.67
N GLY A 48 4.97 -4.46 0.12
CA GLY A 48 3.93 -5.12 0.91
C GLY A 48 4.47 -6.31 1.71
N ILE A 49 5.38 -7.10 1.12
CA ILE A 49 6.07 -8.18 1.84
C ILE A 49 6.96 -7.62 2.95
N CYS A 50 7.77 -6.59 2.66
CA CYS A 50 8.59 -5.93 3.66
C CYS A 50 7.73 -5.37 4.81
N GLN A 51 6.59 -4.74 4.51
CA GLN A 51 5.65 -4.25 5.51
C GLN A 51 5.14 -5.37 6.41
N PHE A 52 4.83 -6.54 5.86
CA PHE A 52 4.40 -7.70 6.64
C PHE A 52 5.49 -8.20 7.61
N PHE A 53 6.74 -8.36 7.14
CA PHE A 53 7.85 -8.78 8.01
C PHE A 53 8.25 -7.72 9.05
N LEU A 54 8.22 -6.43 8.67
CA LEU A 54 8.52 -5.30 9.56
C LEU A 54 7.36 -4.97 10.52
N THR A 55 6.19 -5.58 10.36
CA THR A 55 5.03 -5.36 11.26
C THR A 55 5.33 -5.78 12.68
N ILE A 56 6.19 -6.81 12.87
CA ILE A 56 6.64 -7.27 14.19
C ILE A 56 7.29 -6.13 14.99
N LEU A 57 7.92 -5.16 14.29
CA LEU A 57 8.59 -4.00 14.89
C LEU A 57 7.70 -2.77 15.00
N LEU A 58 6.38 -2.86 14.74
CA LEU A 58 5.41 -1.75 14.60
C LEU A 58 5.71 -0.75 13.46
N ILE A 59 6.97 -0.65 13.03
CA ILE A 59 7.42 0.20 11.92
C ILE A 59 6.77 -0.22 10.61
N GLY A 60 6.65 -1.53 10.34
CA GLY A 60 5.97 -2.04 9.14
C GLY A 60 4.48 -1.72 9.11
N TRP A 61 3.83 -1.67 10.29
CA TRP A 61 2.42 -1.33 10.40
C TRP A 61 2.16 0.16 10.10
N ILE A 62 2.93 1.06 10.73
CA ILE A 62 2.86 2.51 10.44
C ILE A 62 3.16 2.77 8.96
N TRP A 63 4.18 2.10 8.42
CA TRP A 63 4.53 2.22 7.01
C TRP A 63 3.39 1.76 6.10
N SER A 64 2.69 0.68 6.44
CA SER A 64 1.53 0.19 5.70
C SER A 64 0.37 1.18 5.68
N ILE A 65 0.09 1.84 6.80
CA ILE A 65 -0.96 2.87 6.89
C ILE A 65 -0.60 4.09 6.03
N ILE A 66 0.64 4.61 6.14
CA ILE A 66 1.12 5.74 5.32
C ILE A 66 1.00 5.40 3.83
N TYR A 67 1.33 4.17 3.45
CA TYR A 67 1.20 3.70 2.07
C TYR A 67 -0.27 3.67 1.62
N GLY A 68 -1.18 3.19 2.48
CA GLY A 68 -2.62 3.22 2.23
C GLY A 68 -3.17 4.64 2.01
N ILE A 69 -2.73 5.61 2.83
CA ILE A 69 -3.14 7.01 2.68
C ILE A 69 -2.67 7.58 1.34
N LYS A 70 -1.43 7.28 0.92
CA LYS A 70 -0.90 7.70 -0.38
C LYS A 70 -1.67 7.08 -1.56
N ILE A 71 -2.09 5.83 -1.45
CA ILE A 71 -2.99 5.19 -2.44
C ILE A 71 -4.29 6.01 -2.54
N LEU A 72 -4.90 6.36 -1.41
CA LEU A 72 -6.13 7.15 -1.36
C LEU A 72 -5.96 8.57 -1.95
N GLN A 73 -4.88 9.26 -1.59
CA GLN A 73 -4.55 10.59 -2.13
C GLN A 73 -4.35 10.59 -3.65
N LYS A 74 -3.80 9.49 -4.19
CA LYS A 74 -3.66 9.30 -5.64
C LYS A 74 -4.97 8.92 -6.32
N SER A 75 -5.94 8.43 -5.55
CA SER A 75 -7.18 7.80 -6.02
C SER A 75 -8.41 8.72 -6.00
N GLY A 76 -8.24 10.02 -5.77
CA GLY A 76 -9.33 11.01 -5.73
C GLY A 76 -9.05 12.25 -6.59
N LYS A 77 -8.12 12.15 -7.53
CA LYS A 77 -7.89 13.13 -8.60
C LYS A 77 -8.33 12.52 -9.92
#